data_AF-A0A7K0E013-F1
#
_entry.id   AF-A0A7K0E013-F1
#
_cell.length_a   1.000
_cell.length_b   1.000
_cell.length_c   1.000
_cell.angle_alpha   90.00
_cell.angle_beta   90.00
_cell.angle_gamma   90.00
#
_symmetry.space_group_name_H-M   'P 1'
#
loop_
_entity.id
_entity.type
_entity.pdbx_description
1 polymer ?
#
loop_
_entity_poly.entity_id
_entity_poly.type
_entity_poly.pdbx_seq_one_letter_code
_entity_poly.pdbx_strand_id
1 'polypeptide(L)'
;MNAAEIDDSYRWETTYTGADGTDRTDSGTGRFGKRDALTGRICETFVEAGTALFDLQCDEVTEGHFYDVLDARIEGNPDPDVPVRRVTLVVRDGSGAEKVSLAADLVYRPVTGEAIDHYREQLAEWERRDTARRSRRARAAARQSPGPKAVSADPGLRQVVGTLRVEADTVRDEIFTPDHCREQLALAENTVSAAKDAEQAARDRGDEVEAAYARAYVNRWKPRIDRWASMLELTLEAYMDADAVDTLADRIADLPMPPGSDHAEERPA
;
A
#
# COMPACT_ATOMS: atom_id res chain seq x y z
N MET A 1 14.28 39.98 -25.79
CA MET A 1 15.19 38.98 -25.19
C MET A 1 14.34 38.22 -24.19
N ASN A 2 13.72 37.13 -24.65
CA ASN A 2 12.75 36.39 -23.85
C ASN A 2 13.49 35.63 -22.76
N ALA A 3 13.09 35.81 -21.51
CA ALA A 3 13.49 34.93 -20.43
C ALA A 3 13.02 33.53 -20.81
N ALA A 4 13.97 32.64 -21.10
CA ALA A 4 13.68 31.22 -21.13
C ALA A 4 13.15 30.90 -19.72
N GLU A 5 11.88 30.51 -19.62
CA GLU A 5 11.40 29.77 -18.45
C GLU A 5 12.42 28.68 -18.22
N ILE A 6 13.11 28.73 -17.07
CA ILE A 6 13.93 27.62 -16.64
C ILE A 6 12.92 26.49 -16.45
N ASP A 7 12.98 25.50 -17.33
CA ASP A 7 12.15 24.31 -17.18
C ASP A 7 12.65 23.58 -15.95
N ASP A 8 11.94 23.77 -14.83
CA ASP A 8 12.24 23.15 -13.54
C ASP A 8 11.93 21.63 -13.55
N SER A 9 11.65 21.04 -14.70
CA SER A 9 11.47 19.60 -14.87
C SER A 9 12.73 18.90 -15.36
N TYR A 10 12.80 17.61 -15.06
CA TYR A 10 13.83 16.71 -15.56
C TYR A 10 13.20 15.41 -16.04
N ARG A 11 13.86 14.77 -17.00
CA ARG A 11 13.57 13.41 -17.44
C ARG A 11 14.75 12.53 -17.09
N TRP A 12 14.47 11.30 -16.69
CA TRP A 12 15.51 10.31 -16.43
C TRP A 12 15.21 9.02 -17.18
N GLU A 13 16.27 8.28 -17.45
CA GLU A 13 16.25 6.99 -18.14
C GLU A 13 17.32 6.10 -17.51
N THR A 14 16.92 4.89 -17.13
CA THR A 14 17.80 3.90 -16.53
C THR A 14 17.83 2.65 -17.37
N THR A 15 19.01 2.27 -17.81
CA THR A 15 19.24 1.00 -18.51
C THR A 15 19.88 0.01 -17.55
N TYR A 16 19.27 -1.16 -17.46
CA TYR A 16 19.76 -2.30 -16.69
C TYR A 16 20.25 -3.35 -17.68
N THR A 17 21.53 -3.67 -17.61
CA THR A 17 22.15 -4.67 -18.48
C THR A 17 22.25 -5.99 -17.74
N GLY A 18 21.56 -6.99 -18.26
CA GLY A 18 21.49 -8.35 -17.75
C GLY A 18 22.78 -9.14 -17.89
N ALA A 19 22.90 -10.22 -17.12
CA ALA A 19 24.03 -11.14 -17.23
C ALA A 19 24.04 -11.94 -18.55
N ASP A 20 22.86 -12.09 -19.15
CA ASP A 20 22.59 -12.74 -20.44
C ASP A 20 22.78 -11.79 -21.64
N GLY A 21 23.13 -10.52 -21.39
CA GLY A 21 23.28 -9.49 -22.42
C GLY A 21 21.97 -8.84 -22.87
N THR A 22 20.85 -9.12 -22.19
CA THR A 22 19.60 -8.39 -22.42
C THR A 22 19.61 -7.05 -21.69
N ASP A 23 19.11 -6.01 -22.35
CA ASP A 23 18.91 -4.69 -21.73
C ASP A 23 17.43 -4.47 -21.47
N ARG A 24 17.10 -3.96 -20.27
CA ARG A 24 15.79 -3.35 -20.00
C ARG A 24 15.99 -1.87 -19.67
N THR A 25 15.03 -1.05 -20.06
CA THR A 25 15.05 0.39 -19.78
C THR A 25 13.81 0.79 -19.00
N ASP A 26 14.02 1.60 -17.97
CA ASP A 26 12.97 2.31 -17.24
C ASP A 26 13.15 3.81 -17.42
N SER A 27 12.06 4.57 -17.39
CA SER A 27 12.12 6.01 -17.61
C SER A 27 11.02 6.75 -16.88
N GLY A 28 11.28 8.01 -16.56
CA GLY A 28 10.29 8.84 -15.89
C GLY A 28 10.65 10.31 -15.92
N THR A 29 9.82 11.10 -15.25
CA THR A 29 9.98 12.55 -15.16
C THR A 29 9.81 13.01 -13.72
N GLY A 30 10.46 14.12 -13.39
CA GLY A 30 10.35 14.77 -12.09
C GLY A 30 10.36 16.28 -12.23
N ARG A 31 10.16 16.97 -11.10
CA ARG A 31 10.22 18.44 -11.03
C ARG A 31 10.98 18.86 -9.76
N PHE A 32 11.88 19.83 -9.90
CA PHE A 32 12.59 20.40 -8.75
C PHE A 32 11.64 21.11 -7.78
N GLY A 33 12.02 21.13 -6.51
CA GLY A 33 11.20 21.67 -5.42
C GLY A 33 9.91 20.88 -5.13
N LYS A 34 9.66 19.76 -5.82
CA LYS A 34 8.56 18.83 -5.55
C LYS A 34 9.08 17.47 -5.14
N ARG A 35 8.24 16.74 -4.40
CA ARG A 35 8.53 15.37 -4.00
C ARG A 35 8.52 14.47 -5.24
N ASP A 36 9.65 13.83 -5.52
CA ASP A 36 9.80 12.85 -6.58
C ASP A 36 8.96 11.59 -6.29
N ALA A 37 8.33 11.01 -7.32
CA ALA A 37 7.37 9.93 -7.12
C ALA A 37 8.03 8.60 -6.72
N LEU A 38 9.25 8.35 -7.20
CA LEU A 38 9.96 7.09 -6.95
C LEU A 38 10.76 7.16 -5.65
N THR A 39 11.67 8.13 -5.56
CA THR A 39 12.56 8.28 -4.40
C THR A 39 11.81 8.88 -3.20
N GLY A 40 10.76 9.66 -3.44
CA GLY A 40 10.06 10.44 -2.43
C GLY A 40 10.90 11.56 -1.82
N ARG A 41 12.05 11.90 -2.40
CA ARG A 41 12.89 13.03 -1.99
C ARG A 41 12.42 14.31 -2.68
N ILE A 42 12.70 15.46 -2.07
CA ILE A 42 12.61 16.76 -2.77
C ILE A 42 14.02 17.07 -3.22
N CYS A 43 14.21 17.21 -4.53
CA CYS A 43 15.50 17.51 -5.14
C CYS A 43 15.46 18.93 -5.70
N GLU A 44 16.54 19.66 -5.53
CA GLU A 44 16.72 21.03 -6.05
C GLU A 44 17.70 21.08 -7.22
N THR A 45 18.46 20.00 -7.44
CA THR A 45 19.44 19.92 -8.53
C THR A 45 19.40 18.60 -9.29
N PHE A 46 19.89 18.60 -10.53
CA PHE A 46 20.03 17.38 -11.34
C PHE A 46 20.92 16.32 -10.67
N VAL A 47 21.94 16.74 -9.92
CA VAL A 47 22.84 15.82 -9.21
C VAL A 47 22.12 15.14 -8.05
N GLU A 48 21.34 15.90 -7.27
CA GLU A 48 20.52 15.32 -6.19
C GLU A 48 19.48 14.34 -6.73
N ALA A 49 18.79 14.69 -7.82
CA ALA A 49 17.83 13.81 -8.46
C ALA A 49 18.52 12.55 -9.02
N GLY A 50 19.63 12.72 -9.75
CA GLY A 50 20.38 11.63 -10.36
C GLY A 50 20.94 10.65 -9.33
N THR A 51 21.59 11.14 -8.27
CA THR A 51 22.11 10.27 -7.21
C THR A 51 20.99 9.55 -6.47
N ALA A 52 19.90 10.24 -6.10
CA ALA A 52 18.78 9.60 -5.41
C ALA A 52 18.10 8.50 -6.24
N LEU A 53 17.90 8.73 -7.54
CA LEU A 53 17.35 7.73 -8.45
C LEU A 53 18.30 6.56 -8.64
N PHE A 54 19.60 6.85 -8.81
CA PHE A 54 20.61 5.84 -9.06
C PHE A 54 20.79 4.89 -7.88
N ASP A 55 20.87 5.45 -6.66
CA ASP A 55 20.96 4.65 -5.42
C ASP A 55 19.73 3.75 -5.28
N LEU A 56 18.53 4.30 -5.42
CA LEU A 56 17.28 3.54 -5.32
C LEU A 56 17.25 2.36 -6.29
N GLN A 57 17.65 2.58 -7.54
CA GLN A 57 17.60 1.55 -8.59
C GLN A 57 18.67 0.48 -8.41
N CYS A 58 19.86 0.84 -7.91
CA CYS A 58 20.89 -0.14 -7.57
C CYS A 58 20.45 -0.99 -6.35
N ASP A 59 19.88 -0.35 -5.33
CA ASP A 59 19.39 -1.01 -4.13
C ASP A 59 18.22 -1.94 -4.46
N GLU A 60 17.23 -1.50 -5.24
CA GLU A 60 16.08 -2.33 -5.63
C GLU A 60 16.50 -3.64 -6.30
N VAL A 61 17.49 -3.57 -7.19
CA VAL A 61 18.00 -4.75 -7.89
C VAL A 61 18.81 -5.66 -6.96
N THR A 62 19.72 -5.09 -6.16
CA THR A 62 20.62 -5.88 -5.32
C THR A 62 19.94 -6.45 -4.07
N GLU A 63 19.06 -5.68 -3.43
CA GLU A 63 18.22 -6.14 -2.32
C GLU A 63 17.16 -7.12 -2.80
N GLY A 64 16.50 -6.86 -3.94
CA GLY A 64 15.53 -7.78 -4.53
C GLY A 64 16.12 -9.17 -4.74
N HIS A 65 17.27 -9.24 -5.42
CA HIS A 65 17.98 -10.51 -5.61
C HIS A 65 18.40 -11.17 -4.28
N PHE A 66 18.79 -10.39 -3.27
CA PHE A 66 19.14 -10.95 -1.96
C PHE A 66 17.94 -11.66 -1.31
N TYR A 67 16.74 -11.09 -1.38
CA TYR A 67 15.52 -11.73 -0.89
C TYR A 67 15.11 -12.93 -1.74
N ASP A 68 15.25 -12.86 -3.07
CA ASP A 68 14.98 -14.00 -3.96
C ASP A 68 15.86 -15.22 -3.61
N VAL A 69 17.14 -15.00 -3.31
CA VAL A 69 18.06 -16.06 -2.87
C VAL A 69 17.65 -16.60 -1.49
N LEU A 70 17.23 -15.72 -0.56
CA LEU A 70 16.74 -16.15 0.75
C LEU A 70 15.50 -17.05 0.64
N ASP A 71 14.51 -16.63 -0.16
CA ASP A 71 13.30 -17.40 -0.42
C ASP A 71 13.65 -18.76 -1.05
N ALA A 72 14.45 -18.76 -2.13
CA ALA A 72 14.87 -19.99 -2.81
C ALA A 72 15.53 -20.99 -1.85
N ARG A 73 16.46 -20.52 -1.00
CA ARG A 73 17.14 -21.40 -0.03
C ARG A 73 16.25 -21.90 1.09
N ILE A 74 15.28 -21.10 1.56
CA ILE A 74 14.29 -21.54 2.54
C ILE A 74 13.40 -22.63 1.95
N GLU A 75 13.02 -22.49 0.68
CA GLU A 75 12.20 -23.44 -0.06
C GLU A 75 12.97 -24.68 -0.54
N GLY A 76 14.31 -24.68 -0.43
CA GLY A 76 15.17 -25.76 -0.92
C GLY A 76 15.40 -25.76 -2.43
N ASN A 77 15.12 -24.65 -3.08
CA ASN A 77 15.37 -24.39 -4.49
C ASN A 77 16.83 -23.96 -4.74
N PRO A 78 17.37 -24.14 -5.95
CA PRO A 78 18.67 -23.57 -6.31
C PRO A 78 18.64 -22.04 -6.28
N ASP A 79 19.79 -21.43 -5.99
CA ASP A 79 19.94 -19.97 -6.01
C ASP A 79 19.57 -19.43 -7.41
N PRO A 80 18.77 -18.35 -7.49
CA PRO A 80 18.46 -17.70 -8.77
C PRO A 80 19.72 -17.14 -9.42
N ASP A 81 19.73 -17.07 -10.75
CA ASP A 81 20.78 -16.38 -11.49
C ASP A 81 20.75 -14.87 -11.22
N VAL A 82 21.91 -14.22 -11.35
CA VAL A 82 22.03 -12.76 -11.17
C VAL A 82 21.31 -12.04 -12.31
N PRO A 83 20.28 -11.21 -12.03
CA PRO A 83 19.41 -10.65 -13.06
C PRO A 83 20.04 -9.48 -13.82
N VAL A 84 20.89 -8.68 -13.16
CA VAL A 84 21.48 -7.46 -13.71
C VAL A 84 22.95 -7.36 -13.32
N ARG A 85 23.83 -7.02 -14.26
CA ARG A 85 25.25 -6.78 -13.98
C ARG A 85 25.58 -5.31 -13.85
N ARG A 86 24.90 -4.45 -14.60
CA ARG A 86 25.21 -3.03 -14.66
C ARG A 86 23.94 -2.20 -14.72
N VAL A 87 23.95 -1.08 -14.00
CA VAL A 87 22.92 -0.04 -14.06
C VAL A 87 23.56 1.22 -14.61
N THR A 88 22.90 1.85 -15.58
CA THR A 88 23.29 3.16 -16.12
C THR A 88 22.08 4.08 -16.05
N LEU A 89 22.23 5.27 -15.45
CA LEU A 89 21.21 6.30 -15.36
C LEU A 89 21.66 7.54 -16.11
N VAL A 90 20.76 8.12 -16.89
CA VAL A 90 20.94 9.44 -17.52
C VAL A 90 19.80 10.36 -17.12
N VAL A 91 20.12 11.55 -16.64
CA VAL A 91 19.16 12.63 -16.34
C VAL A 91 19.36 13.79 -17.31
N ARG A 92 18.26 14.25 -17.90
CA ARG A 92 18.20 15.28 -18.92
C ARG A 92 17.28 16.43 -18.48
N ASP A 93 17.58 17.64 -18.94
CA ASP A 93 16.70 18.81 -18.77
C ASP A 93 15.53 18.80 -19.77
N GLY A 94 14.64 19.80 -19.65
CA GLY A 94 13.51 20.01 -20.55
C GLY A 94 13.86 20.20 -22.04
N SER A 95 15.10 20.60 -22.34
CA SER A 95 15.61 20.70 -23.71
C SER A 95 16.14 19.37 -24.26
N GLY A 96 16.20 18.33 -23.42
CA GLY A 96 16.79 17.03 -23.73
C GLY A 96 18.30 16.98 -23.53
N ALA A 97 18.92 18.04 -22.99
CA ALA A 97 20.36 18.05 -22.76
C ALA A 97 20.69 17.22 -21.51
N GLU A 98 21.67 16.32 -21.65
CA GLU A 98 22.19 15.53 -20.54
C GLU A 98 22.84 16.42 -19.48
N LYS A 99 22.46 16.18 -18.22
CA LYS A 99 23.00 16.89 -17.05
C LYS A 99 23.75 15.98 -16.12
N VAL A 100 23.33 14.72 -16.00
CA VAL A 100 23.95 13.71 -15.16
C VAL A 100 23.94 12.38 -15.89
N SER A 101 25.05 11.67 -15.83
CA SER A 101 25.17 10.28 -16.28
C SER A 101 25.96 9.50 -15.24
N LEU A 102 25.38 8.40 -14.76
CA LEU A 102 25.93 7.54 -13.72
C LEU A 102 25.90 6.10 -14.22
N ALA A 103 26.93 5.32 -13.89
CA ALA A 103 26.96 3.90 -14.20
C ALA A 103 27.73 3.13 -13.14
N ALA A 104 27.23 1.95 -12.79
CA ALA A 104 27.85 1.07 -11.80
C ALA A 104 27.65 -0.38 -12.19
N ASP A 105 28.70 -1.17 -12.01
CA ASP A 105 28.60 -2.63 -12.01
C ASP A 105 28.15 -3.06 -10.61
N LEU A 106 27.10 -3.88 -10.55
CA LEU A 106 26.45 -4.27 -9.32
C LEU A 106 27.24 -5.35 -8.59
N VAL A 107 27.35 -5.20 -7.28
CA VAL A 107 27.95 -6.20 -6.38
C VAL A 107 26.85 -6.72 -5.46
N TYR A 108 26.63 -8.03 -5.50
CA TYR A 108 25.59 -8.69 -4.72
C TYR A 108 26.15 -9.20 -3.40
N ARG A 109 25.46 -8.86 -2.30
CA ARG A 109 25.81 -9.35 -0.97
C ARG A 109 25.58 -10.86 -0.89
N PRO A 110 26.53 -11.64 -0.37
CA PRO A 110 26.32 -13.07 -0.18
C PRO A 110 25.27 -13.33 0.92
N VAL A 111 24.41 -14.33 0.69
CA VAL A 111 23.47 -14.82 1.70
C VAL A 111 24.18 -15.81 2.64
N THR A 112 24.23 -15.48 3.93
CA THR A 112 24.83 -16.31 4.99
C THR A 112 23.79 -17.17 5.70
N GLY A 113 24.23 -18.17 6.47
CA GLY A 113 23.32 -18.96 7.32
C GLY A 113 22.56 -18.11 8.34
N GLU A 114 23.24 -17.14 8.96
CA GLU A 114 22.64 -16.18 9.90
C GLU A 114 21.53 -15.35 9.23
N ALA A 115 21.73 -14.90 7.99
CA ALA A 115 20.70 -14.17 7.25
C ALA A 115 19.46 -15.04 6.98
N ILE A 116 19.66 -16.32 6.67
CA ILE A 116 18.57 -17.28 6.45
C ILE A 116 17.77 -17.49 7.75
N ASP A 117 18.47 -17.70 8.87
CA ASP A 117 17.82 -17.93 10.16
C ASP A 117 17.04 -16.68 10.61
N HIS A 118 17.63 -15.49 10.47
CA HIS A 118 16.94 -14.24 10.75
C HIS A 118 15.70 -14.04 9.87
N TYR A 119 15.79 -14.36 8.58
CA TYR A 119 14.65 -14.23 7.67
C TYR A 119 13.53 -15.25 7.98
N ARG A 120 13.87 -16.47 8.40
CA ARG A 120 12.88 -17.44 8.93
C ARG A 120 12.14 -16.91 10.15
N GLU A 121 12.84 -16.25 11.07
CA GLU A 121 12.20 -15.63 12.24
C GLU A 121 11.22 -14.53 11.82
N GLN A 122 11.59 -13.70 10.84
CA GLN A 122 10.70 -12.67 10.29
C GLN A 122 9.46 -13.28 9.62
N LEU A 123 9.63 -14.32 8.79
CA LEU A 123 8.50 -15.03 8.16
C LEU A 123 7.58 -15.67 9.21
N ALA A 124 8.14 -16.31 10.23
CA ALA A 124 7.35 -16.90 11.31
C ALA A 124 6.62 -15.83 12.13
N GLU A 125 7.20 -14.66 12.34
CA GLU A 125 6.52 -13.54 12.97
C GLU A 125 5.40 -12.98 12.09
N TRP A 126 5.64 -12.86 10.78
CA TRP A 126 4.64 -12.41 9.83
C TRP A 126 3.44 -13.37 9.77
N GLU A 127 3.67 -14.68 9.67
CA GLU A 127 2.61 -15.69 9.68
C GLU A 127 1.82 -15.68 11.01
N ARG A 128 2.50 -15.49 12.15
CA ARG A 128 1.84 -15.33 13.45
C ARG A 128 0.92 -14.10 13.46
N ARG A 129 1.40 -12.96 12.96
CA ARG A 129 0.60 -11.73 12.87
C ARG A 129 -0.56 -11.91 11.89
N ASP A 130 -0.33 -12.56 10.76
CA ASP A 130 -1.35 -12.82 9.75
C ASP A 130 -2.44 -13.77 10.26
N THR A 131 -2.05 -14.87 10.90
CA THR A 131 -2.99 -15.79 11.57
C THR A 131 -3.79 -15.07 12.65
N ALA A 132 -3.17 -14.19 13.45
CA ALA A 132 -3.88 -13.38 14.43
C ALA A 132 -4.87 -12.41 13.76
N ARG A 133 -4.51 -11.79 12.63
CA ARG A 133 -5.42 -10.96 11.83
C ARG A 133 -6.58 -11.77 11.27
N ARG A 134 -6.33 -12.90 10.59
CA ARG A 134 -7.37 -13.82 10.09
C ARG A 134 -8.29 -14.29 11.20
N SER A 135 -7.75 -14.63 12.37
CA SER A 135 -8.53 -15.03 13.55
C SER A 135 -9.36 -13.89 14.14
N ARG A 136 -8.88 -12.64 14.07
CA ARG A 136 -9.66 -11.46 14.47
C ARG A 136 -10.77 -11.17 13.47
N ARG A 137 -10.50 -11.25 12.16
CA ARG A 137 -11.51 -11.13 11.10
C ARG A 137 -12.58 -12.21 11.20
N ALA A 138 -12.19 -13.47 11.40
CA ALA A 138 -13.14 -14.57 11.60
C ALA A 138 -13.99 -14.39 12.86
N ARG A 139 -13.40 -13.89 13.96
CA ARG A 139 -14.16 -13.57 15.20
C ARG A 139 -15.06 -12.35 15.05
N ALA A 140 -14.64 -11.33 14.32
CA ALA A 140 -15.46 -10.17 13.99
C ALA A 140 -16.63 -10.58 13.08
N ALA A 141 -16.38 -11.36 12.02
CA ALA A 141 -17.39 -11.93 11.15
C ALA A 141 -18.34 -12.89 11.88
N ALA A 142 -17.86 -13.66 12.87
CA ALA A 142 -18.72 -14.51 13.70
C ALA A 142 -19.55 -13.72 14.71
N ARG A 143 -19.06 -12.57 15.19
CA ARG A 143 -19.83 -11.63 16.03
C ARG A 143 -20.80 -10.76 15.23
N GLN A 144 -20.46 -10.50 13.98
CA GLN A 144 -21.31 -9.93 12.93
C GLN A 144 -22.08 -11.01 12.18
N SER A 145 -22.08 -12.27 12.67
CA SER A 145 -22.96 -13.28 12.10
C SER A 145 -24.36 -12.73 12.29
N PRO A 146 -25.05 -12.36 11.21
CA PRO A 146 -26.42 -11.97 11.35
C PRO A 146 -27.09 -13.21 11.95
N GLY A 147 -27.87 -13.03 13.02
CA GLY A 147 -28.97 -13.97 13.23
C GLY A 147 -29.70 -14.14 11.89
N PRO A 148 -30.34 -15.29 11.63
CA PRO A 148 -30.94 -15.58 10.33
C PRO A 148 -31.66 -14.34 9.78
N LYS A 149 -31.10 -13.73 8.72
CA LYS A 149 -31.56 -12.43 8.19
C LYS A 149 -33.05 -12.59 7.90
N ALA A 150 -33.89 -11.78 8.54
CA ALA A 150 -35.35 -11.91 8.42
C ALA A 150 -35.74 -11.84 6.94
N VAL A 151 -36.55 -12.79 6.48
CA VAL A 151 -37.12 -12.79 5.14
C VAL A 151 -38.57 -12.40 5.30
N SER A 152 -38.97 -11.27 4.71
CA SER A 152 -40.37 -10.83 4.78
C SER A 152 -41.30 -11.90 4.21
N ALA A 153 -42.39 -12.18 4.91
CA ALA A 153 -43.43 -13.08 4.41
C ALA A 153 -44.13 -12.50 3.17
N ASP A 154 -44.22 -11.17 3.07
CA ASP A 154 -44.83 -10.43 1.96
C ASP A 154 -43.93 -10.45 0.70
N PRO A 155 -44.38 -11.01 -0.43
CA PRO A 155 -43.63 -10.99 -1.69
C PRO A 155 -43.27 -9.57 -2.19
N GLY A 156 -44.11 -8.57 -1.93
CA GLY A 156 -43.86 -7.17 -2.33
C GLY A 156 -42.77 -6.51 -1.49
N LEU A 157 -42.73 -6.78 -0.19
CA LEU A 157 -41.70 -6.25 0.71
C LEU A 157 -40.36 -7.01 0.57
N ARG A 158 -40.37 -8.28 0.13
CA ARG A 158 -39.13 -9.02 -0.16
C ARG A 158 -38.24 -8.32 -1.17
N GLN A 159 -38.83 -7.73 -2.22
CA GLN A 159 -38.05 -7.01 -3.23
C GLN A 159 -37.39 -5.75 -2.63
N VAL A 160 -38.12 -4.99 -1.81
CA VAL A 160 -37.60 -3.80 -1.13
C VAL A 160 -36.48 -4.15 -0.15
N VAL A 161 -36.69 -5.17 0.68
CA VAL A 161 -35.68 -5.70 1.62
C VAL A 161 -34.43 -6.17 0.86
N GLY A 162 -34.62 -6.83 -0.29
CA GLY A 162 -33.53 -7.26 -1.16
C GLY A 162 -32.71 -6.08 -1.69
N THR A 163 -33.37 -5.04 -2.21
CA THR A 163 -32.70 -3.82 -2.72
C THR A 163 -31.91 -3.12 -1.62
N LEU A 164 -32.48 -2.92 -0.43
CA LEU A 164 -31.79 -2.27 0.69
C LEU A 164 -30.54 -3.04 1.12
N ARG A 165 -30.59 -4.38 1.10
CA ARG A 165 -29.42 -5.21 1.41
C ARG A 165 -28.31 -5.09 0.36
N VAL A 166 -28.69 -5.08 -0.92
CA VAL A 166 -27.73 -4.84 -2.01
C VAL A 166 -27.10 -3.45 -1.89
N GLU A 167 -27.88 -2.43 -1.52
CA GLU A 167 -27.37 -1.08 -1.28
C GLU A 167 -26.35 -1.04 -0.13
N ALA A 168 -26.67 -1.65 1.02
CA ALA A 168 -25.75 -1.75 2.15
C ALA A 168 -24.46 -2.51 1.80
N ASP A 169 -24.57 -3.61 1.03
CA ASP A 169 -23.40 -4.39 0.58
C ASP A 169 -22.57 -3.60 -0.44
N THR A 170 -23.20 -2.84 -1.34
CA THR A 170 -22.50 -1.98 -2.30
C THR A 170 -21.68 -0.91 -1.60
N VAL A 171 -22.24 -0.26 -0.57
CA VAL A 171 -21.50 0.73 0.24
C VAL A 171 -20.26 0.09 0.89
N ARG A 172 -20.38 -1.14 1.40
CA ARG A 172 -19.25 -1.87 2.02
C ARG A 172 -18.19 -2.30 1.01
N ASP A 173 -18.59 -2.58 -0.23
CA ASP A 173 -17.69 -2.99 -1.32
C ASP A 173 -16.95 -1.80 -1.95
N GLU A 174 -17.52 -0.59 -1.92
CA GLU A 174 -16.93 0.63 -2.51
C GLU A 174 -15.83 1.27 -1.63
N ILE A 175 -15.77 0.93 -0.35
CA ILE A 175 -14.89 1.57 0.63
C ILE A 175 -13.86 0.58 1.20
N PHE A 176 -12.76 1.10 1.74
CA PHE A 176 -11.80 0.27 2.46
C PHE A 176 -12.45 -0.35 3.70
N THR A 177 -11.92 -1.49 4.17
CA THR A 177 -12.35 -2.02 5.46
C THR A 177 -11.78 -1.18 6.61
N PRO A 178 -12.52 -1.01 7.73
CA PRO A 178 -12.01 -0.28 8.89
C PRO A 178 -10.68 -0.86 9.41
N ASP A 179 -10.52 -2.18 9.33
CA ASP A 179 -9.28 -2.86 9.72
C ASP A 179 -8.13 -2.53 8.79
N HIS A 180 -8.35 -2.43 7.48
CA HIS A 180 -7.31 -1.99 6.55
C HIS A 180 -6.82 -0.58 6.89
N CYS A 181 -7.74 0.37 7.13
CA CYS A 181 -7.38 1.73 7.53
C CYS A 181 -6.61 1.77 8.86
N ARG A 182 -7.02 0.96 9.86
CA ARG A 182 -6.28 0.83 11.14
C ARG A 182 -4.89 0.23 10.95
N GLU A 183 -4.75 -0.80 10.13
CA GLU A 183 -3.46 -1.45 9.85
C GLU A 183 -2.49 -0.46 9.18
N GLN A 184 -2.98 0.31 8.21
CA GLN A 184 -2.17 1.32 7.52
C GLN A 184 -1.83 2.52 8.41
N LEU A 185 -2.75 2.94 9.28
CA LEU A 185 -2.49 3.96 10.29
C LEU A 185 -1.41 3.50 11.27
N ALA A 186 -1.55 2.30 11.84
CA ALA A 186 -0.57 1.74 12.77
C ALA A 186 0.81 1.56 12.12
N LEU A 187 0.87 1.13 10.85
CA LEU A 187 2.12 1.06 10.09
C LEU A 187 2.79 2.44 9.98
N ALA A 188 2.01 3.46 9.61
CA ALA A 188 2.53 4.82 9.48
C ALA A 188 3.00 5.39 10.84
N GLU A 189 2.25 5.15 11.92
CA GLU A 189 2.60 5.56 13.28
C GLU A 189 3.87 4.87 13.78
N ASN A 190 3.99 3.55 13.62
CA ASN A 190 5.17 2.78 14.00
C ASN A 190 6.41 3.24 13.22
N THR A 191 6.25 3.52 11.93
CA THR A 191 7.34 4.04 11.08
C THR A 191 7.82 5.41 11.57
N VAL A 192 6.90 6.30 11.93
CA VAL A 192 7.25 7.61 12.51
C VAL A 192 7.90 7.45 13.88
N SER A 193 7.41 6.53 14.72
CA SER A 193 8.01 6.26 16.03
C SER A 193 9.45 5.79 15.89
N ALA A 194 9.70 4.77 15.06
CA ALA A 194 11.03 4.25 14.82
C ALA A 194 11.97 5.32 14.24
N ALA A 195 11.48 6.17 13.34
CA ALA A 195 12.27 7.28 12.81
C ALA A 195 12.60 8.35 13.86
N LYS A 196 11.69 8.62 14.81
CA LYS A 196 11.99 9.51 15.95
C LYS A 196 13.03 8.92 16.89
N ASP A 197 12.94 7.63 17.17
CA ASP A 197 13.92 6.93 18.02
C ASP A 197 15.30 6.93 17.36
N ALA A 198 15.37 6.71 16.04
CA ALA A 198 16.59 6.82 15.25
C ALA A 198 17.15 8.25 15.24
N GLU A 199 16.30 9.27 15.07
CA GLU A 199 16.69 10.68 15.15
C GLU A 199 17.34 11.00 16.51
N GLN A 200 16.72 10.55 17.61
CA GLN A 200 17.24 10.80 18.94
C GLN A 200 18.56 10.07 19.18
N ALA A 201 18.65 8.80 18.79
CA ALA A 201 19.88 8.02 18.92
C ALA A 201 21.04 8.62 18.12
N ALA A 202 20.76 9.16 16.92
CA ALA A 202 21.76 9.87 16.12
C ALA A 202 22.25 11.15 16.79
N ARG A 203 21.34 11.95 17.38
CA ARG A 203 21.71 13.14 18.16
C ARG A 203 22.57 12.80 19.37
N ASP A 204 22.24 11.72 20.09
CA ASP A 204 22.99 11.30 21.28
C ASP A 204 24.43 10.87 20.91
N ARG A 205 24.64 10.38 19.68
CA ARG A 205 25.97 10.07 19.10
C ARG A 205 26.69 11.28 18.50
N GLY A 206 26.03 12.42 18.38
CA GLY A 206 26.55 13.62 17.69
C GLY A 206 26.56 13.51 16.17
N ASP A 207 25.79 12.59 15.58
CA ASP A 207 25.63 12.47 14.12
C ASP A 207 24.48 13.37 13.64
N GLU A 208 24.83 14.61 13.26
CA GLU A 208 23.85 15.59 12.79
C GLU A 208 23.25 15.23 11.43
N VAL A 209 23.96 14.48 10.58
CA VAL A 209 23.51 14.10 9.24
C VAL A 209 22.44 13.01 9.33
N GLU A 210 22.71 11.96 10.11
CA GLU A 210 21.75 10.88 10.35
C GLU A 210 20.49 11.41 11.08
N ALA A 211 20.66 12.32 12.04
CA ALA A 211 19.54 12.98 12.71
C ALA A 211 18.68 13.83 11.75
N ALA A 212 19.30 14.55 10.81
CA ALA A 212 18.58 15.30 9.79
C ALA A 212 17.82 14.38 8.82
N TYR A 213 18.42 13.26 8.43
CA TYR A 213 17.79 12.25 7.57
C TYR A 213 16.56 11.62 8.24
N ALA A 214 16.71 11.16 9.49
CA ALA A 214 15.61 10.58 10.26
C ALA A 214 14.44 11.57 10.44
N ARG A 215 14.75 12.85 10.69
CA ARG A 215 13.72 13.91 10.77
C ARG A 215 13.01 14.13 9.44
N ALA A 216 13.73 14.14 8.33
CA ALA A 216 13.11 14.23 7.00
C ALA A 216 12.17 13.05 6.73
N TYR A 217 12.53 11.86 7.23
CA TYR A 217 11.69 10.67 7.17
C TYR A 217 10.40 10.82 8.01
N VAL A 218 10.49 11.33 9.24
CA VAL A 218 9.32 11.67 10.07
C VAL A 218 8.39 12.65 9.33
N ASN A 219 8.95 13.73 8.76
CA ASN A 219 8.17 14.74 8.04
C ASN A 219 7.49 14.18 6.78
N ARG A 220 8.10 13.18 6.13
CA ARG A 220 7.49 12.47 4.98
C ARG A 220 6.28 11.64 5.38
N TRP A 221 6.33 10.98 6.54
CA TRP A 221 5.31 10.03 6.95
C TRP A 221 4.16 10.64 7.74
N LYS A 222 4.36 11.80 8.37
CA LYS A 222 3.32 12.48 9.14
C LYS A 222 2.02 12.76 8.34
N PRO A 223 2.06 13.28 7.10
CA PRO A 223 0.83 13.46 6.31
C PRO A 223 0.11 12.15 5.95
N ARG A 224 0.82 11.01 5.99
CA ARG A 224 0.24 9.68 5.73
C ARG A 224 -0.53 9.17 6.95
N ILE A 225 -0.09 9.52 8.16
CA ILE A 225 -0.86 9.28 9.40
C ILE A 225 -2.18 10.05 9.32
N ASP A 226 -2.11 11.36 9.06
CA ASP A 226 -3.31 12.22 8.99
C ASP A 226 -4.32 11.69 7.95
N ARG A 227 -3.82 11.31 6.76
CA ARG A 227 -4.66 10.72 5.70
C ARG A 227 -5.34 9.42 6.13
N TRP A 228 -4.60 8.50 6.75
CA TRP A 228 -5.18 7.22 7.17
C TRP A 228 -6.13 7.36 8.35
N ALA A 229 -5.89 8.33 9.24
CA ALA A 229 -6.83 8.68 10.30
C ALA A 229 -8.15 9.21 9.72
N SER A 230 -8.10 10.18 8.78
CA SER A 230 -9.31 10.66 8.12
C SER A 230 -10.02 9.59 7.29
N MET A 231 -9.27 8.73 6.60
CA MET A 231 -9.86 7.60 5.87
C MET A 231 -10.55 6.60 6.81
N LEU A 232 -9.99 6.35 8.00
CA LEU A 232 -10.62 5.50 9.00
C LEU A 232 -11.94 6.11 9.50
N GLU A 233 -11.98 7.41 9.77
CA GLU A 233 -13.20 8.11 10.18
C GLU A 233 -14.30 7.99 9.11
N LEU A 234 -14.00 8.33 7.86
CA LEU A 234 -14.94 8.24 6.74
C LEU A 234 -15.43 6.81 6.51
N THR A 235 -14.51 5.83 6.64
CA THR A 235 -14.84 4.42 6.50
C THR A 235 -15.78 3.97 7.62
N LEU A 236 -15.55 4.39 8.87
CA LEU A 236 -16.43 4.04 9.99
C LEU A 236 -17.82 4.64 9.82
N GLU A 237 -17.92 5.88 9.35
CA GLU A 237 -19.19 6.53 9.04
C GLU A 237 -19.98 5.75 7.98
N ALA A 238 -19.35 5.42 6.86
CA ALA A 238 -20.01 4.66 5.79
C ALA A 238 -20.44 3.24 6.23
N TYR A 239 -19.68 2.57 7.10
CA TYR A 239 -20.11 1.29 7.70
C TYR A 239 -21.30 1.47 8.65
N MET A 240 -21.37 2.57 9.41
CA MET A 240 -22.53 2.88 10.24
C MET A 240 -23.78 3.14 9.39
N ASP A 241 -23.63 3.82 8.26
CA ASP A 241 -24.74 4.07 7.32
C ASP A 241 -25.25 2.77 6.71
N ALA A 242 -24.34 1.88 6.28
CA ALA A 242 -24.71 0.55 5.78
C ALA A 242 -25.44 -0.29 6.84
N ASP A 243 -25.01 -0.24 8.11
CA ASP A 243 -25.69 -0.92 9.22
C ASP A 243 -27.08 -0.32 9.50
N ALA A 244 -27.25 1.00 9.33
CA ALA A 244 -28.55 1.66 9.45
C ALA A 244 -29.52 1.21 8.35
N VAL A 245 -29.03 1.00 7.12
CA VAL A 245 -29.79 0.46 5.99
C VAL A 245 -30.20 -0.99 6.25
N ASP A 246 -29.29 -1.84 6.75
CA ASP A 246 -29.63 -3.21 7.15
C ASP A 246 -30.69 -3.23 8.26
N THR A 247 -30.57 -2.35 9.25
CA THR A 247 -31.56 -2.21 10.34
C THR A 247 -32.93 -1.75 9.82
N LEU A 248 -32.96 -0.93 8.76
CA LEU A 248 -34.21 -0.58 8.08
C LEU A 248 -34.79 -1.78 7.33
N ALA A 249 -33.96 -2.53 6.62
CA ALA A 249 -34.38 -3.74 5.91
C ALA A 249 -34.98 -4.78 6.87
N ASP A 250 -34.37 -4.99 8.04
CA ASP A 250 -34.88 -5.90 9.07
C ASP A 250 -36.20 -5.41 9.66
N ARG A 251 -36.34 -4.10 9.96
CA ARG A 251 -37.62 -3.53 10.41
C ARG A 251 -38.75 -3.72 9.40
N ILE A 252 -38.46 -3.58 8.10
CA ILE A 252 -39.44 -3.80 7.03
C ILE A 252 -39.78 -5.28 6.91
N ALA A 253 -38.79 -6.16 7.06
CA ALA A 253 -39.00 -7.61 7.01
C ALA A 253 -39.94 -8.11 8.11
N ASP A 254 -39.91 -7.48 9.29
CA ASP A 254 -40.72 -7.81 10.46
C ASP A 254 -42.12 -7.15 10.45
N LEU A 255 -42.46 -6.35 9.44
CA LEU A 255 -43.79 -5.76 9.35
C LEU A 255 -44.87 -6.86 9.22
N PRO A 256 -45.93 -6.81 10.04
CA PRO A 256 -47.00 -7.79 9.95
C PRO A 256 -47.72 -7.67 8.60
N MET A 257 -48.03 -8.82 8.00
CA MET A 257 -48.88 -8.87 6.79
C MET A 257 -50.19 -8.13 7.06
N PRO A 258 -50.64 -7.25 6.16
CA PRO A 258 -51.95 -6.65 6.30
C PRO A 258 -53.02 -7.75 6.36
N PRO A 259 -53.96 -7.71 7.32
CA PRO A 259 -55.02 -8.70 7.41
C PRO A 259 -55.96 -8.49 6.21
N GLY A 260 -55.83 -9.32 5.16
CA GLY A 260 -56.76 -9.25 4.03
C GLY A 260 -56.29 -9.73 2.65
N SER A 261 -55.20 -10.49 2.50
CA SER A 261 -54.85 -11.12 1.20
C SER A 261 -55.36 -12.56 1.05
N ASP A 262 -56.32 -13.00 1.88
CA ASP A 262 -57.20 -14.14 1.58
C ASP A 262 -58.39 -13.63 0.76
N HIS A 263 -58.17 -13.33 -0.52
CA HIS A 263 -59.29 -13.14 -1.45
C HIS A 263 -59.20 -14.13 -2.62
N ALA A 264 -60.00 -15.20 -2.43
CA ALA A 264 -60.93 -15.79 -3.38
C ALA A 264 -60.37 -16.50 -4.63
N GLU A 265 -60.05 -17.79 -4.47
CA GLU A 265 -60.36 -18.79 -5.51
C GLU A 265 -61.87 -19.06 -5.52
N GLU A 266 -62.66 -18.20 -6.16
CA GLU A 266 -63.98 -18.61 -6.66
C GLU A 266 -63.88 -18.79 -8.18
N ARG A 267 -63.69 -20.05 -8.60
CA ARG A 267 -63.96 -20.49 -9.97
C ARG A 267 -65.43 -20.87 -10.07
N PRO A 268 -66.24 -20.25 -10.95
CA PRO A 268 -67.49 -20.85 -11.37
C PRO A 268 -67.24 -21.83 -12.53
N ALA A 269 -68.05 -22.90 -12.51
CA ALA A 269 -68.10 -24.00 -13.47
C ALA A 269 -68.85 -23.61 -14.76
#